data_AF-A0A542I2L3-F1
#
_entry.id   AF-A0A542I2L3-F1
#
_cell.length_a   1.000
_cell.length_b   1.000
_cell.length_c   1.000
_cell.angle_alpha   90.00
_cell.angle_beta   90.00
_cell.angle_gamma   90.00
#
_symmetry.space_group_name_H-M   'P 1'
#
loop_
_entity.id
_entity.type
_entity.pdbx_description
1 polymer ?
#
loop_
_entity_poly.entity_id
_entity_poly.type
_entity_poly.pdbx_seq_one_letter_code
_entity_poly.pdbx_strand_id
1 'polypeptide(L)'
;MTAESSLRESSLREADLRTLMVPPALPAVLPGATFVDPASADAVRTHLDNVLPALESLRSQSGRLAAWGVELAQRLLRGQRLLAAGNGGSAAEAQHLTAELVGRFDSERVPFSAISLHAESSAVTAIANDYGFDDVFARQVRAHGRSGDVLMLLSTSGKSPNLLRAAEAASRLNVTTWALTGSGPNPLSEACDEAVMVDALNANAQEGHLIALHAVCRAFDLEVARHTPFLTTAAANGGRR
;
A
#
# COMPACT_ATOMS: atom_id res chain seq x y z
N MET A 1 34.69 -2.12 -22.13
CA MET A 1 33.90 -0.90 -22.42
C MET A 1 32.86 -0.79 -21.34
N THR A 2 32.93 0.29 -20.58
CA THR A 2 32.51 0.42 -19.19
C THR A 2 31.00 0.39 -18.97
N ALA A 3 30.61 -0.28 -17.89
CA ALA A 3 29.30 -0.23 -17.28
C ALA A 3 29.13 1.10 -16.52
N GLU A 4 28.95 2.19 -17.27
CA GLU A 4 28.62 3.51 -16.73
C GLU A 4 27.57 4.16 -17.64
N SER A 5 26.35 3.65 -17.62
CA SER A 5 25.24 4.27 -18.32
C SER A 5 23.91 3.67 -17.86
N SER A 6 23.33 4.22 -16.79
CA SER A 6 21.87 4.33 -16.59
C SER A 6 21.46 4.69 -15.14
N LEU A 7 22.36 5.15 -14.28
CA LEU A 7 21.96 5.89 -13.07
C LEU A 7 22.02 7.39 -13.38
N ARG A 8 21.12 7.87 -14.25
CA ARG A 8 20.80 9.30 -14.24
C ARG A 8 19.87 9.51 -13.05
N GLU A 9 20.48 9.80 -11.90
CA GLU A 9 19.80 10.38 -10.77
C GLU A 9 18.87 11.49 -11.26
N SER A 10 17.60 11.42 -10.88
CA SER A 10 16.63 12.49 -11.03
C SER A 10 16.94 13.64 -10.05
N SER A 11 18.19 14.08 -9.99
CA SER A 11 18.61 15.23 -9.23
C SER A 11 18.10 16.49 -9.95
N LEU A 12 17.24 17.25 -9.28
CA LEU A 12 16.82 18.56 -9.78
C LEU A 12 18.07 19.44 -9.92
N ARG A 13 18.25 20.07 -11.09
CA ARG A 13 19.40 20.95 -11.28
C ARG A 13 19.23 22.18 -10.37
N GLU A 14 20.34 22.76 -9.93
CA GLU A 14 20.31 23.93 -9.04
C GLU A 14 19.49 25.11 -9.63
N ALA A 15 19.51 25.26 -10.96
CA ALA A 15 18.69 26.24 -11.67
C ALA A 15 17.18 25.96 -11.57
N ASP A 16 16.78 24.69 -11.58
CA ASP A 16 15.39 24.27 -11.39
C ASP A 16 14.95 24.55 -9.95
N LEU A 17 15.84 24.30 -8.97
CA LEU A 17 15.59 24.62 -7.55
C LEU A 17 15.34 26.10 -7.32
N ARG A 18 16.18 26.98 -7.90
CA ARG A 18 15.98 28.44 -7.79
C ARG A 18 14.64 28.88 -8.36
N THR A 19 14.21 28.27 -9.47
CA THR A 19 12.93 28.55 -10.10
C THR A 19 11.76 28.07 -9.24
N LEU A 20 11.88 26.90 -8.60
CA LEU A 20 10.87 26.35 -7.68
C LEU A 20 10.78 27.09 -6.33
N MET A 21 11.82 27.84 -5.96
CA MET A 21 11.88 28.58 -4.69
C MET A 21 11.30 30.00 -4.74
N VAL A 22 11.07 30.56 -5.94
CA VAL A 22 10.46 31.88 -6.10
C VAL A 22 8.97 31.70 -6.37
N PRO A 23 8.08 31.97 -5.39
CA PRO A 23 6.65 31.89 -5.64
C PRO A 23 6.25 32.94 -6.69
N PRO A 24 5.37 32.59 -7.64
CA PRO A 24 4.87 33.55 -8.59
C PRO A 24 4.06 34.64 -7.87
N ALA A 25 4.03 35.85 -8.44
CA ALA A 25 3.17 36.91 -7.94
C ALA A 25 1.69 36.47 -8.08
N LEU A 26 0.98 36.45 -6.96
CA LEU A 26 -0.44 36.10 -6.91
C LEU A 26 -1.31 37.36 -7.04
N PRO A 27 -2.56 37.23 -7.53
CA PRO A 27 -3.54 38.31 -7.44
C PRO A 27 -3.73 38.77 -5.98
N ALA A 28 -3.89 40.07 -5.77
CA ALA A 28 -4.03 40.67 -4.44
C ALA A 28 -5.32 40.26 -3.70
N VAL A 29 -6.31 39.73 -4.42
CA VAL A 29 -7.60 39.29 -3.88
C VAL A 29 -7.78 37.82 -4.19
N LEU A 30 -8.06 37.03 -3.15
CA LEU A 30 -8.34 35.60 -3.30
C LEU A 30 -9.68 35.37 -4.01
N PRO A 31 -9.84 34.24 -4.71
CA PRO A 31 -11.13 33.91 -5.29
C PRO A 31 -12.21 33.75 -4.21
N GLY A 32 -13.37 34.40 -4.40
CA GLY A 32 -14.50 34.31 -3.48
C GLY A 32 -15.23 32.96 -3.53
N ALA A 33 -16.23 32.77 -2.66
CA ALA A 33 -16.92 31.49 -2.48
C ALA A 33 -17.65 30.92 -3.73
N THR A 34 -17.92 31.76 -4.73
CA THR A 34 -18.59 31.37 -5.99
C THR A 34 -17.61 31.19 -7.15
N PHE A 35 -16.30 31.31 -6.90
CA PHE A 35 -15.31 31.18 -7.96
C PHE A 35 -15.23 29.76 -8.49
N VAL A 36 -15.34 29.64 -9.82
CA VAL A 36 -15.12 28.40 -10.54
C VAL A 36 -14.27 28.74 -11.77
N ASP A 37 -13.01 28.31 -11.76
CA ASP A 37 -12.17 28.33 -12.95
C ASP A 37 -12.50 27.11 -13.83
N PRO A 38 -12.96 27.29 -15.09
CA PRO A 38 -13.36 26.19 -15.94
C PRO A 38 -12.25 25.15 -16.18
N ALA A 39 -11.00 25.59 -16.31
CA ALA A 39 -9.86 24.70 -16.56
C ALA A 39 -9.54 23.84 -15.32
N SER A 40 -9.52 24.44 -14.13
CA SER A 40 -9.36 23.72 -12.87
C SER A 40 -10.50 22.73 -12.62
N ALA A 41 -11.75 23.15 -12.91
CA ALA A 41 -12.91 22.26 -12.81
C ALA A 41 -12.81 21.07 -13.77
N ASP A 42 -12.26 21.27 -14.97
CA ASP A 42 -12.03 20.21 -15.95
C ASP A 42 -10.94 19.22 -15.55
N ALA A 43 -9.83 19.72 -15.01
CA ALA A 43 -8.77 18.89 -14.46
C ALA A 43 -9.28 17.98 -13.32
N VAL A 44 -10.13 18.52 -12.43
CA VAL A 44 -10.77 17.73 -11.36
C VAL A 44 -11.70 16.68 -11.93
N ARG A 45 -12.57 17.04 -12.89
CA ARG A 45 -13.47 16.05 -13.53
C ARG A 45 -12.68 14.92 -14.19
N THR A 46 -11.62 15.27 -14.92
CA THR A 46 -10.75 14.28 -15.56
C THR A 46 -10.11 13.34 -14.54
N HIS A 47 -9.65 13.85 -13.39
CA HIS A 47 -9.13 13.00 -12.31
C HIS A 47 -10.19 12.03 -11.77
N LEU A 48 -11.41 12.51 -11.55
CA LEU A 48 -12.52 11.68 -11.06
C LEU A 48 -12.92 10.60 -12.08
N ASP A 49 -12.96 10.95 -13.37
CA ASP A 49 -13.27 10.00 -14.44
C ASP A 49 -12.19 8.91 -14.55
N ASN A 50 -10.93 9.25 -14.29
CA ASN A 50 -9.81 8.29 -14.28
C ASN A 50 -9.85 7.28 -13.11
N VAL A 51 -10.75 7.44 -12.14
CA VAL A 51 -11.00 6.43 -11.09
C VAL A 51 -11.82 5.26 -11.62
N LEU A 52 -12.64 5.47 -12.66
CA LEU A 52 -13.54 4.44 -13.16
C LEU A 52 -12.78 3.19 -13.68
N PRO A 53 -11.71 3.31 -14.49
CA PRO A 53 -10.90 2.15 -14.90
C PRO A 53 -10.25 1.41 -13.72
N ALA A 54 -9.84 2.15 -12.67
CA ALA A 54 -9.33 1.54 -11.45
C ALA A 54 -10.39 0.66 -10.78
N LEU A 55 -11.61 1.18 -10.62
CA LEU A 55 -12.74 0.43 -10.04
C LEU A 55 -13.14 -0.78 -10.89
N GLU A 56 -13.15 -0.65 -12.22
CA GLU A 56 -13.43 -1.76 -13.13
C GLU A 56 -12.39 -2.88 -13.01
N SER A 57 -11.11 -2.51 -12.93
CA SER A 57 -10.00 -3.44 -12.69
C SER A 57 -10.16 -4.20 -11.37
N LEU A 58 -10.61 -3.52 -10.30
CA LEU A 58 -10.85 -4.17 -9.01
C LEU A 58 -12.09 -5.08 -9.04
N ARG A 59 -13.15 -4.68 -9.75
CA ARG A 59 -14.35 -5.52 -9.90
C ARG A 59 -14.04 -6.83 -10.61
N SER A 60 -13.26 -6.78 -11.69
CA SER A 60 -12.86 -7.99 -12.43
C SER A 60 -11.96 -8.93 -11.59
N GLN A 61 -11.22 -8.38 -10.62
CA GLN A 61 -10.34 -9.11 -9.71
C GLN A 61 -10.96 -9.35 -8.33
N SER A 62 -12.26 -9.09 -8.14
CA SER A 62 -12.95 -9.18 -6.85
C SER A 62 -12.86 -10.56 -6.20
N GLY A 63 -12.86 -11.63 -6.99
CA GLY A 63 -12.65 -13.00 -6.50
C GLY A 63 -11.28 -13.19 -5.85
N ARG A 64 -10.21 -12.59 -6.41
CA ARG A 64 -8.86 -12.63 -5.84
C ARG A 64 -8.77 -11.84 -4.53
N LEU A 65 -9.36 -10.64 -4.51
CA LEU A 65 -9.41 -9.82 -3.28
C LEU A 65 -10.15 -10.54 -2.14
N ALA A 66 -11.26 -11.21 -2.45
CA ALA A 66 -11.99 -12.01 -1.48
C ALA A 66 -11.16 -13.20 -0.98
N ALA A 67 -10.47 -13.91 -1.89
CA ALA A 67 -9.58 -15.01 -1.54
C ALA A 67 -8.43 -14.56 -0.62
N TRP A 68 -7.79 -13.43 -0.93
CA TRP A 68 -6.75 -12.84 -0.07
C TRP A 68 -7.27 -12.52 1.33
N GLY A 69 -8.46 -11.94 1.46
CA GLY A 69 -9.06 -11.67 2.77
C GLY A 69 -9.28 -12.94 3.59
N VAL A 70 -9.85 -13.99 2.97
CA VAL A 70 -10.08 -15.29 3.62
C VAL A 70 -8.77 -15.96 4.02
N GLU A 71 -7.80 -16.01 3.11
CA GLU A 71 -6.51 -16.63 3.36
C GLU A 71 -5.74 -15.92 4.47
N LEU A 72 -5.71 -14.59 4.43
CA LEU A 72 -5.06 -13.78 5.45
C LEU A 72 -5.70 -14.00 6.83
N ALA A 73 -7.04 -14.07 6.90
CA ALA A 73 -7.76 -14.37 8.14
C ALA A 73 -7.34 -15.71 8.72
N GLN A 74 -7.36 -16.77 7.90
CA GLN A 74 -7.00 -18.10 8.36
C GLN A 74 -5.53 -18.20 8.81
N ARG A 75 -4.62 -17.50 8.13
CA ARG A 75 -3.20 -17.44 8.53
C ARG A 75 -3.01 -16.68 9.85
N LEU A 76 -3.58 -15.49 9.97
CA LEU A 76 -3.46 -14.67 11.18
C LEU A 76 -4.12 -15.35 12.40
N LEU A 77 -5.23 -16.07 12.22
CA LEU A 77 -5.86 -16.89 13.27
C LEU A 77 -4.98 -18.06 13.75
N ARG A 78 -4.08 -18.57 12.91
CA ARG A 78 -3.11 -19.61 13.26
C ARG A 78 -1.80 -19.05 13.82
N GLY A 79 -1.72 -17.74 14.07
CA GLY A 79 -0.58 -17.07 14.68
C GLY A 79 0.52 -16.65 13.71
N GLN A 80 0.28 -16.72 12.40
CA GLN A 80 1.15 -16.07 11.41
C GLN A 80 0.99 -14.54 11.47
N ARG A 81 1.81 -13.80 10.72
CA ARG A 81 1.72 -12.33 10.61
C ARG A 81 1.64 -11.82 9.18
N LEU A 82 1.19 -10.58 9.06
CA LEU A 82 1.33 -9.78 7.85
C LEU A 82 2.53 -8.84 7.99
N LEU A 83 3.38 -8.77 6.97
CA LEU A 83 4.30 -7.67 6.73
C LEU A 83 3.78 -6.84 5.56
N ALA A 84 3.86 -5.51 5.62
CA ALA A 84 3.43 -4.63 4.54
C ALA A 84 4.48 -3.57 4.21
N ALA A 85 4.70 -3.29 2.93
CA ALA A 85 5.65 -2.27 2.49
C ALA A 85 5.20 -1.56 1.20
N GLY A 86 5.56 -0.29 1.09
CA GLY A 86 5.34 0.56 -0.07
C GLY A 86 6.18 1.83 0.02
N ASN A 87 6.17 2.66 -1.03
CA ASN A 87 6.89 3.94 -1.07
C ASN A 87 5.88 5.11 -1.18
N GLY A 88 6.14 6.23 -0.49
CA GLY A 88 5.29 7.43 -0.58
C GLY A 88 3.85 7.17 -0.16
N GLY A 89 2.87 7.51 -1.00
CA GLY A 89 1.45 7.23 -0.74
C GLY A 89 1.17 5.74 -0.49
N SER A 90 1.84 4.85 -1.21
CA SER A 90 1.72 3.39 -0.98
C SER A 90 2.32 2.94 0.35
N ALA A 91 3.24 3.70 0.94
CA ALA A 91 3.69 3.49 2.32
C ALA A 91 2.56 3.84 3.29
N ALA A 92 1.89 4.97 3.10
CA ALA A 92 0.74 5.35 3.94
C ALA A 92 -0.36 4.27 3.90
N GLU A 93 -0.66 3.71 2.73
CA GLU A 93 -1.59 2.59 2.57
C GLU A 93 -1.11 1.29 3.25
N ALA A 94 0.18 0.97 3.16
CA ALA A 94 0.76 -0.17 3.89
C ALA A 94 0.57 -0.01 5.41
N GLN A 95 0.78 1.20 5.94
CA GLN A 95 0.55 1.49 7.37
C GLN A 95 -0.94 1.42 7.70
N HIS A 96 -1.80 1.97 6.86
CA HIS A 96 -3.25 1.93 6.99
C HIS A 96 -3.73 0.48 7.15
N LEU A 97 -3.37 -0.41 6.22
CA LEU A 97 -3.72 -1.84 6.31
C LEU A 97 -3.28 -2.46 7.65
N THR A 98 -2.05 -2.22 8.08
CA THR A 98 -1.56 -2.80 9.33
C THR A 98 -2.30 -2.26 10.55
N ALA A 99 -2.69 -0.98 10.54
CA ALA A 99 -3.49 -0.38 11.60
C ALA A 99 -4.90 -0.98 11.68
N GLU A 100 -5.55 -1.25 10.53
CA GLU A 100 -6.86 -1.90 10.48
C GLU A 100 -6.82 -3.33 11.06
N LEU A 101 -5.73 -4.07 10.85
CA LEU A 101 -5.57 -5.44 11.35
C LEU A 101 -5.21 -5.49 12.84
N VAL A 102 -4.30 -4.62 13.29
CA VAL A 102 -3.88 -4.53 14.70
C VAL A 102 -5.00 -3.95 15.57
N GLY A 103 -5.68 -2.92 15.08
CA GLY A 103 -6.90 -2.38 15.67
C GLY A 103 -8.11 -3.18 15.18
N ARG A 104 -9.04 -2.49 14.52
CA ARG A 104 -10.21 -3.08 13.86
C ARG A 104 -10.63 -2.23 12.66
N PHE A 105 -11.23 -2.89 11.68
CA PHE A 105 -11.80 -2.24 10.50
C PHE A 105 -13.26 -1.85 10.71
N ASP A 106 -14.16 -2.83 10.88
CA ASP A 106 -15.59 -2.56 11.07
C ASP A 106 -16.06 -3.05 12.44
N SER A 107 -16.18 -4.37 12.62
CA SER A 107 -16.68 -4.99 13.83
C SER A 107 -15.60 -5.20 14.89
N GLU A 108 -16.01 -5.28 16.16
CA GLU A 108 -15.11 -5.63 17.24
C GLU A 108 -14.61 -7.07 17.11
N ARG A 109 -13.30 -7.27 17.27
CA ARG A 109 -12.63 -8.56 17.15
C ARG A 109 -11.27 -8.54 17.84
N VAL A 110 -10.64 -9.70 17.92
CA VAL A 110 -9.26 -9.79 18.41
C VAL A 110 -8.29 -9.01 17.50
N PRO A 111 -7.20 -8.47 18.07
CA PRO A 111 -6.14 -7.83 17.29
C PRO A 111 -5.29 -8.88 16.58
N PHE A 112 -4.71 -8.53 15.43
CA PHE A 112 -3.81 -9.43 14.69
C PHE A 112 -2.40 -8.85 14.50
N SER A 113 -1.42 -9.74 14.33
CA SER A 113 -0.03 -9.35 14.11
C SER A 113 0.17 -8.84 12.68
N ALA A 114 0.27 -7.53 12.51
CA ALA A 114 0.62 -6.88 11.24
C ALA A 114 1.69 -5.80 11.45
N ILE A 115 2.71 -5.76 10.59
CA ILE A 115 3.86 -4.85 10.73
C ILE A 115 4.08 -4.09 9.43
N SER A 116 4.14 -2.76 9.53
CA SER A 116 4.47 -1.88 8.40
C SER A 116 5.97 -1.61 8.38
N LEU A 117 6.65 -1.97 7.29
CA LEU A 117 8.11 -1.96 7.20
C LEU A 117 8.72 -0.57 6.94
N HIS A 118 7.92 0.47 6.71
CA HIS A 118 8.44 1.85 6.62
C HIS A 118 8.24 2.66 7.91
N ALA A 119 7.47 2.16 8.87
CA ALA A 119 7.00 2.97 10.00
C ALA A 119 8.10 3.28 11.04
N GLU A 120 9.06 2.37 11.25
CA GLU A 120 10.16 2.60 12.20
C GLU A 120 11.30 3.35 11.51
N SER A 121 11.35 4.65 11.76
CA SER A 121 12.27 5.57 11.08
C SER A 121 13.75 5.24 11.33
N SER A 122 14.11 4.72 12.50
CA SER A 122 15.52 4.44 12.84
C SER A 122 16.05 3.28 12.01
N ALA A 123 15.28 2.20 11.88
CA ALA A 123 15.58 1.05 11.04
C ALA A 123 15.63 1.45 9.56
N VAL A 124 14.63 2.18 9.09
CA VAL A 124 14.59 2.66 7.69
C VAL A 124 15.83 3.49 7.36
N THR A 125 16.18 4.46 8.19
CA THR A 125 17.32 5.36 7.94
C THR A 125 18.67 4.67 8.13
N ALA A 126 18.83 3.82 9.16
CA ALA A 126 20.05 3.05 9.36
C ALA A 126 20.29 2.07 8.19
N ILE A 127 19.27 1.35 7.75
CA ILE A 127 19.41 0.42 6.63
C ILE A 127 19.72 1.17 5.34
N ALA A 128 19.01 2.27 5.08
CA ALA A 128 19.26 3.08 3.89
C ALA A 128 20.68 3.66 3.87
N ASN A 129 21.20 4.12 5.01
CA ASN A 129 22.56 4.64 5.14
C ASN A 129 23.63 3.56 4.96
N ASP A 130 23.45 2.39 5.60
CA ASP A 130 24.50 1.38 5.71
C ASP A 130 24.50 0.38 4.54
N TYR A 131 23.34 0.13 3.92
CA TYR A 131 23.15 -0.88 2.88
C TYR A 131 22.56 -0.33 1.57
N GLY A 132 22.08 0.91 1.58
CA GLY A 132 21.36 1.53 0.47
C GLY A 132 19.85 1.35 0.56
N PHE A 133 19.11 2.32 -0.01
CA PHE A 133 17.64 2.36 0.06
C PHE A 133 16.97 1.14 -0.58
N ASP A 134 17.61 0.53 -1.57
CA ASP A 134 17.13 -0.71 -2.20
C ASP A 134 17.00 -1.90 -1.22
N ASP A 135 17.75 -1.93 -0.12
CA ASP A 135 17.69 -3.03 0.86
C ASP A 135 16.76 -2.73 2.05
N VAL A 136 16.14 -1.55 2.09
CA VAL A 136 15.39 -1.05 3.26
C VAL A 136 14.30 -2.02 3.73
N PHE A 137 13.55 -2.61 2.80
CA PHE A 137 12.50 -3.57 3.12
C PHE A 137 13.03 -5.01 3.16
N ALA A 138 13.93 -5.39 2.25
CA ALA A 138 14.49 -6.75 2.20
C ALA A 138 15.19 -7.14 3.49
N ARG A 139 15.95 -6.23 4.11
CA ARG A 139 16.61 -6.45 5.41
C ARG A 139 15.59 -6.73 6.52
N GLN A 140 14.49 -5.99 6.53
CA GLN A 140 13.42 -6.15 7.52
C GLN A 140 12.60 -7.42 7.29
N VAL A 141 12.34 -7.80 6.04
CA VAL A 141 11.74 -9.10 5.69
C VAL A 141 12.61 -10.25 6.21
N ARG A 142 13.93 -10.20 6.02
CA ARG A 142 14.87 -11.20 6.57
C ARG A 142 14.83 -11.28 8.10
N ALA A 143 14.65 -10.15 8.78
CA ALA A 143 14.61 -10.11 10.23
C ALA A 143 13.27 -10.63 10.79
N HIS A 144 12.14 -10.21 10.20
CA HIS A 144 10.81 -10.39 10.77
C HIS A 144 10.00 -11.52 10.15
N GLY A 145 10.23 -11.85 8.87
CA GLY A 145 9.44 -12.84 8.13
C GLY A 145 9.70 -14.26 8.60
N ARG A 146 8.65 -15.06 8.71
CA ARG A 146 8.68 -16.49 9.03
C ARG A 146 7.87 -17.27 8.00
N SER A 147 8.20 -18.55 7.84
CA SER A 147 7.47 -19.45 6.96
C SER A 147 5.97 -19.43 7.26
N GLY A 148 5.14 -19.23 6.23
CA GLY A 148 3.69 -19.12 6.34
C GLY A 148 3.15 -17.71 6.58
N ASP A 149 4.01 -16.73 6.88
CA ASP A 149 3.61 -15.33 6.91
C ASP A 149 3.22 -14.83 5.51
N VAL A 150 2.61 -13.64 5.46
CA VAL A 150 2.29 -12.93 4.22
C VAL A 150 3.07 -11.62 4.15
N LEU A 151 3.63 -11.30 3.00
CA LEU A 151 4.20 -10.01 2.65
C LEU A 151 3.33 -9.34 1.59
N MET A 152 2.75 -8.19 1.92
CA MET A 152 2.02 -7.34 0.97
C MET A 152 2.89 -6.17 0.50
N LEU A 153 3.07 -6.06 -0.82
CA LEU A 153 3.88 -5.02 -1.45
C LEU A 153 2.99 -4.10 -2.29
N LEU A 154 3.08 -2.80 -2.05
CA LEU A 154 2.27 -1.78 -2.73
C LEU A 154 3.16 -0.89 -3.60
N SER A 155 2.91 -0.87 -4.90
CA SER A 155 3.72 -0.12 -5.87
C SER A 155 2.93 0.27 -7.11
N THR A 156 2.53 1.54 -7.23
CA THR A 156 1.83 2.03 -8.43
C THR A 156 2.61 1.78 -9.73
N SER A 157 3.94 1.88 -9.69
CA SER A 157 4.78 1.60 -10.86
C SER A 157 5.06 0.12 -11.09
N GLY A 158 4.96 -0.71 -10.04
CA GLY A 158 5.42 -2.10 -10.06
C GLY A 158 6.94 -2.28 -10.26
N LYS A 159 7.74 -1.22 -10.13
CA LYS A 159 9.18 -1.23 -10.53
C LYS A 159 10.17 -0.86 -9.42
N SER A 160 9.69 -0.52 -8.23
CA SER A 160 10.55 -0.06 -7.13
C SER A 160 11.58 -1.13 -6.71
N PRO A 161 12.90 -0.87 -6.83
CA PRO A 161 13.92 -1.88 -6.52
C PRO A 161 13.84 -2.40 -5.09
N ASN A 162 13.51 -1.54 -4.13
CA ASN A 162 13.38 -1.92 -2.73
C ASN A 162 12.24 -2.91 -2.44
N LEU A 163 11.16 -2.87 -3.22
CA LEU A 163 10.06 -3.83 -3.13
C LEU A 163 10.41 -5.13 -3.85
N LEU A 164 11.11 -5.07 -4.99
CA LEU A 164 11.59 -6.26 -5.70
C LEU A 164 12.56 -7.08 -4.84
N ARG A 165 13.52 -6.43 -4.16
CA ARG A 165 14.41 -7.11 -3.21
C ARG A 165 13.66 -7.67 -2.00
N ALA A 166 12.56 -7.03 -1.59
CA ALA A 166 11.71 -7.55 -0.51
C ALA A 166 10.95 -8.82 -0.92
N ALA A 167 10.40 -8.86 -2.14
CA ALA A 167 9.76 -10.05 -2.71
C ALA A 167 10.76 -11.23 -2.79
N GLU A 168 11.97 -10.98 -3.29
CA GLU A 168 13.02 -11.99 -3.35
C GLU A 168 13.40 -12.51 -1.95
N ALA A 169 13.55 -11.62 -0.98
CA ALA A 169 13.85 -12.00 0.40
C ALA A 169 12.74 -12.85 1.03
N ALA A 170 11.47 -12.54 0.75
CA ALA A 170 10.32 -13.29 1.23
C ALA A 170 10.24 -14.70 0.63
N SER A 171 10.47 -14.83 -0.68
CA SER A 171 10.50 -16.12 -1.37
C SER A 171 11.49 -17.09 -0.72
N ARG A 172 12.70 -16.62 -0.38
CA ARG A 172 13.73 -17.43 0.29
C ARG A 172 13.35 -17.88 1.72
N LEU A 173 12.32 -17.30 2.33
CA LEU A 173 11.86 -17.58 3.68
C LEU A 173 10.52 -18.35 3.72
N ASN A 174 9.98 -18.76 2.57
CA ASN A 174 8.63 -19.33 2.44
C ASN A 174 7.54 -18.39 2.99
N VAL A 175 7.72 -17.08 2.81
CA VAL A 175 6.71 -16.05 3.05
C VAL A 175 5.92 -15.87 1.77
N THR A 176 4.59 -15.96 1.84
CA THR A 176 3.71 -15.74 0.68
C THR A 176 3.72 -14.26 0.30
N THR A 177 3.85 -13.96 -0.98
CA THR A 177 4.03 -12.60 -1.49
C THR A 177 2.84 -12.16 -2.34
N TRP A 178 2.23 -11.05 -1.93
CA TRP A 178 1.13 -10.41 -2.64
C TRP A 178 1.54 -9.01 -3.10
N ALA A 179 1.14 -8.63 -4.31
CA ALA A 179 1.40 -7.31 -4.86
C ALA A 179 0.10 -6.54 -5.21
N LEU A 180 -0.04 -5.32 -4.70
CA LEU A 180 -0.95 -4.32 -5.26
C LEU A 180 -0.14 -3.39 -6.15
N THR A 181 -0.41 -3.39 -7.46
CA THR A 181 0.33 -2.57 -8.42
C THR A 181 -0.58 -1.67 -9.23
N GLY A 182 0.00 -0.72 -9.97
CA GLY A 182 -0.71 -0.11 -11.10
C GLY A 182 -0.83 -1.09 -12.27
N SER A 183 -0.98 -0.56 -13.49
CA SER A 183 -1.13 -1.36 -14.70
C SER A 183 0.00 -2.38 -14.84
N GLY A 184 -0.35 -3.58 -15.30
CA GLY A 184 0.62 -4.64 -15.57
C GLY A 184 0.43 -5.32 -16.92
N PRO A 185 1.23 -6.36 -17.24
CA PRO A 185 2.24 -6.94 -16.36
C PRO A 185 3.40 -5.97 -16.05
N ASN A 186 4.01 -6.14 -14.88
CA ASN A 186 5.14 -5.35 -14.40
C ASN A 186 6.07 -6.21 -13.51
N PRO A 187 7.33 -5.78 -13.25
CA PRO A 187 8.30 -6.61 -12.54
C PRO A 187 7.84 -7.11 -11.16
N LEU A 188 7.12 -6.29 -10.40
CA LEU A 188 6.64 -6.69 -9.08
C LEU A 188 5.50 -7.71 -9.17
N SER A 189 4.57 -7.54 -10.12
CA SER A 189 3.49 -8.51 -10.35
C SER A 189 4.00 -9.88 -10.81
N GLU A 190 5.16 -9.92 -11.48
CA GLU A 190 5.81 -11.16 -11.92
C GLU A 190 6.68 -11.80 -10.83
N ALA A 191 7.20 -10.99 -9.89
CA ALA A 191 8.06 -11.45 -8.81
C ALA A 191 7.30 -12.00 -7.59
N CYS A 192 6.03 -11.64 -7.43
CA CYS A 192 5.18 -12.10 -6.33
C CYS A 192 4.34 -13.33 -6.71
N ASP A 193 3.94 -14.12 -5.72
CA ASP A 193 3.09 -15.29 -5.90
C ASP A 193 1.73 -14.92 -6.52
N GLU A 194 1.16 -13.80 -6.05
CA GLU A 194 -0.06 -13.23 -6.60
C GLU A 194 -0.01 -11.71 -6.68
N ALA A 195 -0.77 -11.14 -7.62
CA ALA A 195 -0.91 -9.71 -7.79
C ALA A 195 -2.34 -9.28 -8.11
N VAL A 196 -2.72 -8.08 -7.67
CA VAL A 196 -3.88 -7.35 -8.18
C VAL A 196 -3.35 -6.07 -8.83
N MET A 197 -3.67 -5.90 -10.11
CA MET A 197 -3.17 -4.81 -10.94
C MET A 197 -4.30 -3.81 -11.18
N VAL A 198 -4.08 -2.55 -10.81
CA VAL A 198 -5.05 -1.46 -10.99
C VAL A 198 -4.70 -0.70 -12.25
N ASP A 199 -5.50 -0.84 -13.31
CA ASP A 199 -5.25 -0.16 -14.57
C ASP A 199 -5.62 1.33 -14.50
N ALA A 200 -4.68 2.15 -14.03
CA ALA A 200 -4.88 3.57 -13.84
C ALA A 200 -3.56 4.35 -13.75
N LEU A 201 -3.64 5.68 -13.85
CA LEU A 201 -2.52 6.57 -13.54
C LEU A 201 -2.11 6.43 -12.07
N ASN A 202 -0.87 6.78 -11.72
CA ASN A 202 -0.32 6.54 -10.38
C ASN A 202 -1.19 7.04 -9.23
N ALA A 203 -1.79 8.24 -9.33
CA ALA A 203 -2.66 8.77 -8.28
C ALA A 203 -3.96 7.95 -8.15
N ASN A 204 -4.60 7.62 -9.27
CA ASN A 204 -5.81 6.79 -9.28
C ASN A 204 -5.52 5.32 -8.90
N ALA A 205 -4.31 4.83 -9.19
CA ALA A 205 -3.86 3.52 -8.75
C ALA A 205 -3.70 3.47 -7.22
N GLN A 206 -3.21 4.54 -6.57
CA GLN A 206 -3.21 4.66 -5.10
C GLN A 206 -4.63 4.64 -4.53
N GLU A 207 -5.54 5.43 -5.10
CA GLU A 207 -6.96 5.40 -4.72
C GLU A 207 -7.54 3.98 -4.86
N GLY A 208 -7.21 3.28 -5.94
CA GLY A 208 -7.57 1.88 -6.14
C GLY A 208 -6.92 0.92 -5.14
N HIS A 209 -5.67 1.14 -4.73
CA HIS A 209 -4.99 0.34 -3.70
C HIS A 209 -5.72 0.45 -2.38
N LEU A 210 -6.10 1.66 -1.93
CA LEU A 210 -6.88 1.84 -0.71
C LEU A 210 -8.23 1.10 -0.78
N ILE A 211 -8.93 1.17 -1.92
CA ILE A 211 -10.19 0.44 -2.13
C ILE A 211 -9.97 -1.07 -2.07
N ALA A 212 -8.90 -1.58 -2.69
CA ALA A 212 -8.53 -2.99 -2.64
C ALA A 212 -8.23 -3.46 -1.22
N LEU A 213 -7.48 -2.67 -0.44
CA LEU A 213 -7.19 -2.94 0.96
C LEU A 213 -8.48 -3.04 1.79
N HIS A 214 -9.40 -2.09 1.65
CA HIS A 214 -10.69 -2.16 2.34
C HIS A 214 -11.53 -3.37 1.90
N ALA A 215 -11.48 -3.76 0.63
CA ALA A 215 -12.15 -4.97 0.15
C ALA A 215 -11.57 -6.25 0.78
N VAL A 216 -10.23 -6.33 0.90
CA VAL A 216 -9.55 -7.42 1.61
C VAL A 216 -9.94 -7.43 3.09
N CYS A 217 -9.94 -6.28 3.77
CA CYS A 217 -10.38 -6.16 5.17
C CYS A 217 -11.83 -6.61 5.38
N ARG A 218 -12.74 -6.29 4.45
CA ARG A 218 -14.14 -6.77 4.50
C ARG A 218 -14.23 -8.29 4.46
N ALA A 219 -13.53 -8.92 3.51
CA ALA A 219 -13.51 -10.38 3.39
C ALA A 219 -12.81 -11.05 4.60
N PHE A 220 -11.74 -10.42 5.09
CA PHE A 220 -11.00 -10.82 6.28
C PHE A 220 -11.89 -10.83 7.53
N ASP A 221 -12.56 -9.72 7.85
CA ASP A 221 -13.41 -9.62 9.04
C ASP A 221 -14.58 -10.61 8.99
N LEU A 222 -15.18 -10.80 7.80
CA LEU A 222 -16.23 -11.81 7.60
C LEU A 222 -15.72 -13.22 7.91
N GLU A 223 -14.50 -13.57 7.49
CA GLU A 223 -13.91 -14.89 7.75
C GLU A 223 -13.51 -15.07 9.21
N VAL A 224 -12.97 -14.03 9.86
CA VAL A 224 -12.67 -14.04 11.31
C VAL A 224 -13.94 -14.27 12.12
N ALA A 225 -15.05 -13.61 11.76
CA ALA A 225 -16.33 -13.76 12.44
C ALA A 225 -16.88 -15.20 12.35
N ARG A 226 -16.69 -15.90 11.21
CA ARG A 226 -17.07 -17.32 11.06
C ARG A 226 -16.33 -18.24 12.03
N HIS A 227 -15.12 -17.88 12.42
CA HIS A 227 -14.25 -18.67 13.29
C HIS A 227 -14.28 -18.21 14.75
N THR A 228 -14.92 -17.07 15.05
CA THR A 228 -14.99 -16.48 16.38
C THR A 228 -16.46 -16.23 16.78
N PRO A 229 -17.28 -17.28 16.99
CA PRO A 229 -18.73 -17.14 17.15
C PRO A 229 -19.23 -16.40 18.41
N PHE A 230 -18.36 -15.73 19.20
CA PHE A 230 -18.73 -15.17 20.50
C PHE A 230 -18.09 -13.81 20.81
N LEU A 231 -18.53 -12.74 20.13
CA LEU A 231 -18.44 -11.36 20.66
C LEU A 231 -19.77 -10.59 20.59
N THR A 232 -20.81 -11.13 19.95
CA THR A 232 -22.12 -10.46 19.79
C THR A 232 -23.01 -10.44 21.03
N THR A 233 -22.70 -11.19 22.10
CA THR A 233 -23.57 -11.28 23.28
C THR A 233 -23.16 -10.42 24.48
N ALA A 234 -21.96 -9.83 24.50
CA ALA A 234 -21.48 -9.08 25.67
C ALA A 234 -21.79 -7.57 25.63
N ALA A 235 -22.05 -6.99 24.46
CA ALA A 235 -22.28 -5.53 24.32
C ALA A 235 -23.71 -5.08 24.67
N ALA A 236 -24.66 -6.00 24.87
CA ALA A 236 -26.04 -5.65 25.19
C ALA A 236 -26.28 -5.28 26.68
N ASN A 237 -25.30 -5.50 27.58
CA ASN A 237 -25.47 -5.30 29.03
C ASN A 237 -24.45 -4.37 29.71
N GLY A 238 -23.59 -3.68 28.95
CA GLY A 238 -22.53 -2.82 29.51
C GLY A 238 -22.89 -1.33 29.49
N GLY A 239 -23.72 -0.89 30.44
CA GLY A 239 -24.06 0.52 30.61
C GLY A 239 -22.85 1.43 30.74
N ARG A 240 -22.96 2.62 30.15
CA ARG A 240 -22.03 3.75 30.28
C ARG A 240 -21.59 3.94 31.74
N ARG A 241 -20.28 3.94 31.97
CA ARG A 241 -19.62 4.73 33.01
C ARG A 241 -18.35 5.31 32.42
#